data_AF-A0AAW9G0W5-F1
#
_entry.id   AF-A0AAW9G0W5-F1
#
_cell.length_a   1.000
_cell.length_b   1.000
_cell.length_c   1.000
_cell.angle_alpha   90.00
_cell.angle_beta   90.00
_cell.angle_gamma   90.00
#
_symmetry.space_group_name_H-M   'P 1'
#
loop_
_entity.id
_entity.type
_entity.pdbx_description
1 polymer ?
#
loop_
_entity_poly.entity_id
_entity_poly.type
_entity_poly.pdbx_seq_one_letter_code
_entity_poly.pdbx_strand_id
1 'polypeptide(L)'
;MSKKNLVDIIEFSEELSEPIKTLNYEWLEKYFRIEEGDVASLSDPQKHIIDKGGHIYYAKLNGEIVGTASLLKKSETVYELGKLAVSDKAQGHGIGTILIEHCLNIAKQKHITILILYSNTTLQSAIHLFRKYGFEEVELESGVYERANIKMEKHF
;
A
#
# COMPACT_ATOMS: atom_id res chain seq x y z
N MET A 1 -27.08 -18.91 -6.83
CA MET A 1 -26.62 -17.96 -5.81
C MET A 1 -25.10 -17.87 -5.90
N SER A 2 -24.57 -16.74 -6.37
CA SER A 2 -23.12 -16.50 -6.41
C SER A 2 -22.59 -16.44 -4.98
N LYS A 3 -21.61 -17.27 -4.64
CA LYS A 3 -20.83 -17.10 -3.41
C LYS A 3 -20.18 -15.73 -3.52
N LYS A 4 -20.65 -14.76 -2.75
CA LYS A 4 -19.94 -13.50 -2.56
C LYS A 4 -18.60 -13.90 -1.94
N ASN A 5 -17.51 -13.86 -2.72
CA ASN A 5 -16.18 -14.12 -2.19
C ASN A 5 -15.91 -13.02 -1.14
N LEU A 6 -15.87 -13.41 0.13
CA LEU A 6 -15.57 -12.49 1.22
C LEU A 6 -14.05 -12.24 1.20
N VAL A 7 -13.66 -10.97 1.18
CA VAL A 7 -12.27 -10.55 1.33
C VAL A 7 -12.11 -10.09 2.76
N ASP A 8 -11.23 -10.75 3.50
CA ASP A 8 -10.90 -10.38 4.88
C ASP A 8 -9.67 -9.49 4.89
N ILE A 9 -9.70 -8.42 5.69
CA ILE A 9 -8.49 -7.66 6.01
C ILE A 9 -7.91 -8.19 7.31
N ILE A 10 -6.64 -8.56 7.27
CA ILE A 10 -5.87 -8.97 8.45
C ILE A 10 -4.66 -8.06 8.61
N GLU A 11 -4.22 -7.88 9.85
CA GLU A 11 -3.01 -7.11 10.16
C GLU A 11 -1.76 -7.99 10.02
N PHE A 12 -0.62 -7.33 9.87
CA PHE A 12 0.67 -7.98 9.91
C PHE A 12 0.95 -8.66 11.25
N SER A 13 1.60 -9.81 11.17
CA SER A 13 2.33 -10.46 12.26
C SER A 13 3.69 -10.91 11.73
N GLU A 14 4.64 -11.15 12.62
CA GLU A 14 5.98 -11.61 12.24
C GLU A 14 5.93 -12.96 11.48
N GLU A 15 5.01 -13.85 11.86
CA GLU A 15 4.72 -15.11 11.16
C GLU A 15 4.18 -14.91 9.72
N LEU A 16 3.63 -13.73 9.43
CA LEU A 16 3.11 -13.31 8.12
C LEU A 16 4.00 -12.24 7.49
N SER A 17 5.32 -12.35 7.63
CA SER A 17 6.29 -11.40 7.06
C SER A 17 6.60 -11.63 5.57
N GLU A 18 6.49 -12.86 5.08
CA GLU A 18 6.77 -13.17 3.66
C GLU A 18 5.78 -12.54 2.66
N PRO A 19 4.45 -12.51 2.88
CA PRO A 19 3.50 -12.03 1.88
C PRO A 19 3.72 -10.59 1.38
N ILE A 20 4.10 -9.64 2.26
CA ILE A 20 4.40 -8.27 1.81
C ILE A 20 5.57 -8.26 0.84
N LYS A 21 6.60 -9.07 1.09
CA LYS A 21 7.78 -9.21 0.24
C LYS A 21 7.39 -9.81 -1.10
N THR A 22 6.76 -10.99 -1.10
CA THR A 22 6.36 -11.69 -2.34
C THR A 22 5.51 -10.80 -3.24
N LEU A 23 4.42 -10.22 -2.71
CA LEU A 23 3.50 -9.41 -3.50
C LEU A 23 4.14 -8.14 -4.07
N ASN A 24 5.00 -7.47 -3.28
CA ASN A 24 5.67 -6.27 -3.76
C ASN A 24 6.83 -6.58 -4.71
N TYR A 25 7.56 -7.68 -4.53
CA TYR A 25 8.60 -8.10 -5.47
C TYR A 25 8.00 -8.48 -6.82
N GLU A 26 6.94 -9.29 -6.85
CA GLU A 26 6.22 -9.63 -8.09
C GLU A 26 5.80 -8.38 -8.86
N TRP A 27 5.26 -7.38 -8.15
CA TRP A 27 4.85 -6.11 -8.75
C TRP A 27 6.05 -5.27 -9.23
N LEU A 28 7.10 -5.15 -8.41
CA LEU A 28 8.30 -4.38 -8.73
C LEU A 28 9.01 -4.97 -9.93
N GLU A 29 9.24 -6.28 -9.98
CA GLU A 29 9.91 -6.95 -11.10
C GLU A 29 9.12 -6.87 -12.40
N LYS A 30 7.78 -6.83 -12.32
CA LYS A 30 6.90 -6.73 -13.48
C LYS A 30 6.88 -5.34 -14.11
N TYR A 31 6.87 -4.28 -13.29
CA TYR A 31 6.59 -2.92 -13.77
C TYR A 31 7.76 -1.94 -13.60
N PHE A 32 8.68 -2.21 -12.66
CA PHE A 32 9.74 -1.28 -12.26
C PHE A 32 11.04 -2.02 -11.92
N ARG A 33 11.92 -1.37 -11.16
CA ARG A 33 13.08 -1.99 -10.53
C ARG A 33 12.91 -2.00 -9.02
N ILE A 34 13.55 -2.95 -8.36
CA ILE A 34 13.65 -2.98 -6.90
C ILE A 34 14.70 -1.96 -6.47
N GLU A 35 14.33 -1.01 -5.62
CA GLU A 35 15.26 -0.01 -5.05
C GLU A 35 15.73 -0.45 -3.66
N GLU A 36 16.85 0.09 -3.16
CA GLU A 36 17.43 -0.30 -1.86
C GLU A 36 16.45 -0.15 -0.69
N GLY A 37 15.66 0.93 -0.70
CA GLY A 37 14.60 1.15 0.29
C GLY A 37 13.50 0.08 0.24
N ASP A 38 13.24 -0.51 -0.93
CA ASP A 38 12.31 -1.64 -1.05
C ASP A 38 12.92 -2.89 -0.42
N VAL A 39 14.18 -3.21 -0.71
CA VAL A 39 14.86 -4.38 -0.13
C VAL A 39 14.84 -4.33 1.39
N ALA A 40 15.19 -3.18 1.98
CA ALA A 40 15.22 -3.00 3.43
C ALA A 40 13.82 -3.17 4.06
N SER A 41 12.82 -2.47 3.52
CA SER A 41 11.46 -2.51 4.08
C SER A 41 10.72 -3.82 3.87
N LEU A 42 11.03 -4.56 2.80
CA LEU A 42 10.38 -5.82 2.47
C LEU A 42 11.08 -7.04 3.07
N SER A 43 12.38 -6.95 3.36
CA SER A 43 13.11 -8.07 3.99
C SER A 43 12.99 -8.08 5.51
N ASP A 44 12.74 -6.92 6.13
CA ASP A 44 12.51 -6.80 7.58
C ASP A 44 11.40 -5.75 7.85
N PRO A 45 10.14 -6.08 7.50
CA PRO A 45 9.01 -5.17 7.67
C PRO A 45 8.74 -4.84 9.15
N GLN A 46 9.08 -5.73 10.08
CA GLN A 46 8.96 -5.49 11.52
C GLN A 46 9.82 -4.26 11.90
N LYS A 47 11.12 -4.31 11.63
CA LYS A 47 12.04 -3.22 11.96
C LYS A 47 11.78 -1.94 11.17
N HIS A 48 11.48 -2.08 9.88
CA HIS A 48 11.47 -0.93 8.96
C HIS A 48 10.11 -0.24 8.86
N ILE A 49 9.02 -0.90 9.25
CA ILE A 49 7.65 -0.34 9.20
C ILE A 49 7.01 -0.38 10.58
N ILE A 50 6.87 -1.55 11.21
CA ILE A 50 6.08 -1.71 12.45
C ILE A 50 6.74 -1.01 13.64
N ASP A 51 8.03 -1.26 13.89
CA ASP A 51 8.78 -0.67 15.02
C ASP A 51 8.90 0.85 14.93
N LYS A 52 8.70 1.41 13.72
CA LYS A 52 8.65 2.85 13.48
C LYS A 52 7.26 3.46 13.68
N GLY A 53 6.29 2.66 14.12
CA GLY A 53 4.91 3.07 14.33
C GLY A 53 4.06 3.07 13.04
N GLY A 54 4.51 2.36 12.02
CA GLY A 54 3.75 2.10 10.80
C GLY A 54 2.84 0.88 10.93
N HIS A 55 2.08 0.62 9.87
CA HIS A 55 1.11 -0.49 9.81
C HIS A 55 1.19 -1.20 8.47
N ILE A 56 0.88 -2.50 8.46
CA ILE A 56 0.80 -3.33 7.27
C ILE A 56 -0.50 -4.12 7.36
N TYR A 57 -1.22 -4.18 6.24
CA TYR A 57 -2.49 -4.87 6.09
C TYR A 57 -2.42 -5.83 4.91
N TYR A 58 -3.11 -6.95 5.05
CA TYR A 58 -3.25 -7.96 4.02
C TYR A 58 -4.71 -8.18 3.67
N ALA A 59 -4.98 -8.35 2.38
CA ALA A 59 -6.25 -8.81 1.89
C ALA A 59 -6.19 -10.32 1.64
N LYS A 60 -7.04 -11.05 2.36
CA LYS A 60 -7.15 -12.51 2.27
C LYS A 60 -8.41 -12.89 1.50
N LEU A 61 -8.24 -13.63 0.42
CA LEU A 61 -9.30 -14.12 -0.45
C LEU A 61 -9.26 -15.64 -0.46
N ASN A 62 -10.35 -16.30 -0.05
CA ASN A 62 -10.46 -17.77 -0.03
C ASN A 62 -9.31 -18.49 0.70
N GLY A 63 -8.77 -17.89 1.77
CA GLY A 63 -7.68 -18.48 2.54
C GLY A 63 -6.28 -18.01 2.13
N GLU A 64 -6.12 -17.33 0.99
CA GLU A 64 -4.83 -16.90 0.44
C GLU A 64 -4.65 -15.38 0.59
N ILE A 65 -3.45 -14.94 0.95
CA ILE A 65 -3.12 -13.51 0.95
C ILE A 65 -2.83 -13.08 -0.49
N VAL A 66 -3.68 -12.21 -1.01
CA VAL A 66 -3.67 -11.80 -2.42
C VAL A 66 -3.44 -10.30 -2.61
N GLY A 67 -3.32 -9.55 -1.51
CA GLY A 67 -3.02 -8.14 -1.57
C GLY A 67 -2.41 -7.64 -0.27
N THR A 68 -1.70 -6.52 -0.37
CA THR A 68 -1.05 -5.87 0.75
C THR A 68 -1.10 -4.36 0.58
N ALA A 69 -1.10 -3.63 1.70
CA ALA A 69 -0.93 -2.19 1.76
C ALA A 69 -0.25 -1.83 3.09
N SER A 70 0.50 -0.73 3.13
CA SER A 70 1.11 -0.23 4.35
C SER A 70 0.87 1.26 4.57
N LEU A 71 0.88 1.66 5.84
CA LEU A 71 0.95 3.03 6.29
C LEU A 71 2.32 3.24 6.94
N LEU A 72 3.25 3.88 6.23
CA LEU A 72 4.59 4.16 6.74
C LEU A 72 4.59 5.50 7.49
N LYS A 73 4.89 5.49 8.78
CA LYS A 73 4.96 6.72 9.59
C LYS A 73 6.06 7.65 9.07
N LYS A 74 5.72 8.91 8.79
CA LYS A 74 6.68 9.98 8.43
C LYS A 74 6.82 11.01 9.54
N SER A 75 5.73 11.32 10.22
CA SER A 75 5.69 12.12 11.44
C SER A 75 4.53 11.64 12.33
N GLU A 76 4.22 12.35 13.41
CA GLU A 76 3.09 11.99 14.29
C GLU A 76 1.74 11.98 13.57
N THR A 77 1.54 12.84 12.57
CA THR A 77 0.25 12.98 11.89
C THR A 77 0.33 12.80 10.37
N VAL A 78 1.52 12.51 9.83
CA VAL A 78 1.74 12.29 8.40
C VAL A 78 2.25 10.88 8.16
N TYR A 79 1.55 10.16 7.29
CA TYR A 79 1.89 8.80 6.90
C TYR A 79 1.93 8.66 5.39
N GLU A 80 2.75 7.75 4.90
CA GLU A 80 2.75 7.37 3.49
C GLU A 80 1.91 6.10 3.29
N LEU A 81 0.96 6.14 2.36
CA LEU A 81 0.31 4.95 1.83
C LEU A 81 1.25 4.30 0.81
N GLY A 82 1.80 3.15 1.18
CA GLY A 82 2.80 2.45 0.38
C GLY A 82 2.54 0.96 0.30
N LYS A 83 3.46 0.26 -0.37
CA LYS A 83 3.46 -1.21 -0.52
C LYS A 83 2.11 -1.77 -0.95
N LEU A 84 1.37 -1.02 -1.77
CA LEU A 84 0.05 -1.39 -2.26
C LEU A 84 0.20 -2.28 -3.48
N ALA A 85 0.11 -3.59 -3.27
CA ALA A 85 0.22 -4.60 -4.33
C ALA A 85 -0.95 -5.57 -4.26
N VAL A 86 -1.42 -6.01 -5.43
CA VAL A 86 -2.50 -7.00 -5.58
C VAL A 86 -2.03 -8.05 -6.58
N SER A 87 -2.15 -9.32 -6.21
CA SER A 87 -1.82 -10.44 -7.08
C SER A 87 -2.70 -10.43 -8.33
N ASP A 88 -2.12 -10.69 -9.49
CA ASP A 88 -2.86 -10.81 -10.76
C ASP A 88 -3.95 -11.89 -10.70
N LYS A 89 -3.77 -12.91 -9.85
CA LYS A 89 -4.74 -13.98 -9.62
C LYS A 89 -6.04 -13.50 -8.96
N ALA A 90 -6.03 -12.32 -8.35
CA ALA A 90 -7.16 -11.73 -7.64
C ALA A 90 -7.74 -10.48 -8.33
N GLN A 91 -7.40 -10.25 -9.59
CA GLN A 91 -8.00 -9.17 -10.38
C GLN A 91 -9.54 -9.31 -10.45
N GLY A 92 -10.24 -8.18 -10.63
CA GLY A 92 -11.70 -8.14 -10.69
C GLY A 92 -12.43 -8.27 -9.35
N HIS A 93 -11.72 -8.49 -8.23
CA HIS A 93 -12.32 -8.63 -6.90
C HIS A 93 -12.33 -7.33 -6.08
N GLY A 94 -11.85 -6.21 -6.64
CA GLY A 94 -11.85 -4.91 -5.96
C GLY A 94 -10.86 -4.81 -4.78
N ILE A 95 -9.87 -5.70 -4.69
CA ILE A 95 -8.92 -5.78 -3.56
C ILE A 95 -8.22 -4.44 -3.28
N GLY A 96 -7.73 -3.75 -4.33
CA GLY A 96 -7.07 -2.45 -4.16
C GLY A 96 -7.98 -1.40 -3.53
N THR A 97 -9.27 -1.39 -3.92
CA THR A 97 -10.29 -0.53 -3.34
C THR A 97 -10.49 -0.83 -1.86
N ILE A 98 -10.62 -2.12 -1.51
CA ILE A 98 -10.84 -2.57 -0.12
C ILE A 98 -9.64 -2.18 0.76
N LEU A 99 -8.41 -2.38 0.27
CA LEU A 99 -7.19 -2.02 1.00
C LEU A 99 -7.09 -0.51 1.23
N ILE A 100 -7.36 0.32 0.23
CA ILE A 100 -7.34 1.78 0.37
C ILE A 100 -8.41 2.23 1.36
N GLU A 101 -9.65 1.75 1.24
CA GLU A 101 -10.73 2.10 2.17
C GLU A 101 -10.37 1.74 3.61
N HIS A 102 -9.75 0.58 3.82
CA HIS A 102 -9.24 0.19 5.13
C HIS A 102 -8.18 1.17 5.65
N CYS A 103 -7.15 1.47 4.85
CA CYS A 103 -6.10 2.43 5.22
C CYS A 103 -6.66 3.84 5.53
N LEU A 104 -7.65 4.32 4.77
CA LEU A 104 -8.31 5.60 5.01
C LEU A 104 -9.09 5.60 6.33
N ASN A 105 -9.75 4.49 6.68
CA ASN A 105 -10.45 4.36 7.96
C ASN A 105 -9.48 4.33 9.13
N ILE A 106 -8.37 3.59 9.01
CA ILE A 106 -7.30 3.58 10.01
C ILE A 106 -6.71 4.98 10.19
N ALA A 107 -6.48 5.71 9.10
CA ALA A 107 -5.97 7.08 9.17
C ALA A 107 -6.86 8.00 10.01
N LYS A 108 -8.18 7.94 9.81
CA LYS A 108 -9.14 8.68 10.64
C LYS A 108 -9.09 8.26 12.11
N GLN A 109 -9.08 6.95 12.39
CA GLN A 109 -9.05 6.41 13.75
C GLN A 109 -7.77 6.80 14.51
N LYS A 110 -6.65 6.93 13.80
CA LYS A 110 -5.34 7.30 14.35
C LYS A 110 -5.07 8.81 14.31
N HIS A 111 -6.06 9.63 13.95
CA HIS A 111 -5.90 11.08 13.82
C HIS A 111 -4.75 11.50 12.87
N ILE A 112 -4.50 10.70 11.83
CA ILE A 112 -3.59 11.06 10.74
C ILE A 112 -4.25 12.19 9.96
N THR A 113 -3.53 13.29 9.79
CA THR A 113 -4.05 14.49 9.11
C THR A 113 -3.71 14.50 7.62
N ILE A 114 -2.62 13.83 7.23
CA ILE A 114 -2.17 13.75 5.83
C ILE A 114 -1.72 12.33 5.50
N LEU A 115 -2.28 11.77 4.44
CA LEU A 115 -1.69 10.62 3.75
C LEU A 115 -1.01 11.08 2.46
N ILE A 116 0.26 10.74 2.32
CA ILE A 116 1.03 10.95 1.09
C ILE A 116 1.18 9.62 0.35
N LEU A 117 1.37 9.66 -0.96
CA LEU A 117 1.79 8.49 -1.74
C LEU A 117 2.68 8.91 -2.90
N TYR A 118 3.54 7.99 -3.31
CA TYR A 118 4.38 8.12 -4.48
C TYR A 118 3.97 7.06 -5.48
N SER A 119 3.85 7.45 -6.75
CA SER A 119 3.42 6.53 -7.80
C SER A 119 4.09 6.87 -9.13
N ASN A 120 3.68 6.13 -10.15
CA ASN A 120 4.07 6.39 -11.53
C ASN A 120 2.82 6.56 -12.38
N THR A 121 2.77 7.61 -13.19
CA THR A 121 1.62 7.92 -14.06
C THR A 121 1.33 6.83 -15.09
N THR A 122 2.24 5.89 -15.36
CA THR A 122 1.94 4.70 -16.18
C THR A 122 0.91 3.77 -15.52
N LEU A 123 0.76 3.81 -14.19
CA LEU A 123 -0.18 3.02 -13.40
C LEU A 123 -1.58 3.65 -13.38
N GLN A 124 -2.16 3.87 -14.56
CA GLN A 124 -3.41 4.63 -14.75
C GLN A 124 -4.55 4.18 -13.84
N SER A 125 -4.73 2.85 -13.65
CA SER A 125 -5.75 2.30 -12.76
C SER A 125 -5.56 2.71 -11.29
N ALA A 126 -4.31 2.74 -10.81
CA ALA A 126 -3.99 3.18 -9.45
C ALA A 126 -4.20 4.69 -9.29
N ILE A 127 -3.72 5.49 -10.26
CA ILE A 127 -3.92 6.95 -10.26
C ILE A 127 -5.41 7.31 -10.26
N HIS A 128 -6.23 6.65 -11.08
CA HIS A 128 -7.67 6.86 -11.09
C HIS A 128 -8.30 6.51 -9.72
N LEU A 129 -7.86 5.42 -9.11
CA LEU A 129 -8.32 5.01 -7.79
C LEU A 129 -7.95 6.03 -6.71
N PHE A 130 -6.71 6.52 -6.68
CA PHE A 130 -6.29 7.56 -5.74
C PHE A 130 -7.11 8.84 -5.88
N ARG A 131 -7.30 9.33 -7.12
CA ARG A 131 -8.14 10.51 -7.39
C ARG A 131 -9.59 10.31 -6.92
N LYS A 132 -10.16 9.12 -7.13
CA LYS A 132 -11.52 8.77 -6.64
C LYS A 132 -11.64 8.91 -5.11
N TYR A 133 -10.58 8.63 -4.36
CA TYR A 133 -10.56 8.77 -2.90
C TYR A 133 -10.09 10.15 -2.41
N GLY A 134 -9.96 11.12 -3.32
CA GLY A 134 -9.62 12.51 -3.01
C GLY A 134 -8.14 12.69 -2.66
N PHE A 135 -7.25 11.90 -3.27
CA PHE A 135 -5.85 12.27 -3.34
C PHE A 135 -5.66 13.30 -4.47
N GLU A 136 -4.92 14.35 -4.18
CA GLU A 136 -4.60 15.44 -5.10
C GLU A 136 -3.10 15.41 -5.41
N GLU A 137 -2.74 15.73 -6.66
CA GLU A 137 -1.35 15.79 -7.08
C GLU A 137 -0.65 17.01 -6.46
N VAL A 138 0.56 16.80 -5.94
CA VAL A 138 1.39 17.86 -5.36
C VAL A 138 2.78 17.82 -6.01
N GLU A 139 3.59 18.84 -5.75
CA GLU A 139 4.98 18.86 -6.21
C GLU A 139 5.74 17.63 -5.69
N LEU A 140 6.39 16.93 -6.62
CA LEU A 140 7.22 15.77 -6.33
C LEU A 140 8.61 16.23 -5.90
N GLU A 141 8.98 15.95 -4.66
CA GLU A 141 10.35 16.13 -4.19
C GLU A 141 11.32 15.12 -4.83
N SER A 142 12.55 15.57 -5.09
CA SER A 142 13.60 14.73 -5.66
C SER A 142 14.18 13.75 -4.64
N GLY A 143 14.49 12.53 -5.07
CA GLY A 143 15.34 11.60 -4.33
C GLY A 143 14.63 10.67 -3.33
N VAL A 144 13.29 10.61 -3.35
CA VAL A 144 12.54 9.66 -2.50
C VAL A 144 12.43 8.28 -3.15
N TYR A 145 11.93 8.23 -4.38
CA TYR A 145 11.84 7.01 -5.19
C TYR A 145 12.25 7.34 -6.62
N GLU A 146 13.19 6.59 -7.19
CA GLU A 146 13.67 6.86 -8.54
C GLU A 146 12.59 6.57 -9.59
N ARG A 147 11.74 5.58 -9.33
CA ARG A 147 10.62 5.21 -10.22
C ARG A 147 9.44 6.17 -10.17
N ALA A 148 9.32 7.00 -9.14
CA ALA A 148 8.15 7.85 -8.97
C ALA A 148 8.25 9.08 -9.89
N ASN A 149 7.15 9.39 -10.57
CA ASN A 149 7.02 10.63 -11.35
C ASN A 149 5.78 11.44 -10.94
N ILE A 150 5.09 11.02 -9.89
CA ILE A 150 3.96 11.72 -9.30
C ILE A 150 3.96 11.47 -7.79
N LYS A 151 3.67 12.52 -7.03
CA LYS A 151 3.32 12.47 -5.62
C LYS A 151 1.89 12.98 -5.46
N MET A 152 1.15 12.34 -4.55
CA MET A 152 -0.20 12.77 -4.24
C MET A 152 -0.41 12.81 -2.73
N GLU A 153 -1.27 13.71 -2.28
CA GLU A 153 -1.63 13.87 -0.87
C GLU A 153 -3.13 13.86 -0.66
N LYS A 154 -3.55 13.39 0.50
CA LYS A 154 -4.92 13.46 0.98
C LYS A 154 -4.94 14.02 2.39
N HIS A 155 -5.71 15.09 2.56
CA HIS A 155 -6.01 15.68 3.86
C HIS A 155 -7.31 15.08 4.43
N PHE A 156 -7.38 14.92 5.76
CA PHE A 156 -8.53 14.38 6.48
C PHE A 156 -9.31 15.43 7.26
#